data_AF-A0A9X8ER27-F1
#
_entry.id   AF-A0A9X8ER27-F1
#
_cell.length_a   1.000
_cell.length_b   1.000
_cell.length_c   1.000
_cell.angle_alpha   90.00
_cell.angle_beta   90.00
_cell.angle_gamma   90.00
#
_symmetry.space_group_name_H-M   'P 1'
#
loop_
_entity.id
_entity.type
_entity.pdbx_description
1 polymer ?
#
loop_
_entity_poly.entity_id
_entity_poly.type
_entity_poly.pdbx_seq_one_letter_code
_entity_poly.pdbx_strand_id
1 'polypeptide(L)'
;MDWFPFCKEHPLKDQEFEPRPAFTIDWVRQYDCGPSDPHLHAIGQFIANYSAVEWRVAELFALTMGKSSAEAQRLCVETNMSIAGMVRYTKSKLSEIVGAHEVTAKDLVFSIEAFEKVSPIRHKIVHWQWGLNEGESATLTDLIKPRTPEKANAELSLEDLRNHCLTLMKIVRAISLGLEVLTGRMTRQQILEIRSGTSAEKHFRP
;
A
#
# COMPACT_ATOMS: atom_id res chain seq x y z
N MET A 1 -9.99 8.37 -25.69
CA MET A 1 -10.82 8.44 -24.46
C MET A 1 -9.85 8.65 -23.32
N ASP A 2 -9.64 9.91 -22.97
CA ASP A 2 -8.71 10.34 -21.92
C ASP A 2 -9.40 10.27 -20.57
N TRP A 3 -8.89 9.42 -19.66
CA TRP A 3 -9.54 9.07 -18.39
C TRP A 3 -9.03 9.83 -17.17
N PHE A 4 -8.32 10.95 -17.34
CA PHE A 4 -7.88 11.78 -16.20
C PHE A 4 -7.89 13.28 -16.50
N PRO A 5 -9.03 13.98 -16.32
CA PRO A 5 -9.08 15.42 -16.50
C PRO A 5 -9.06 16.13 -15.13
N PHE A 6 -8.04 15.95 -14.28
CA PHE A 6 -7.90 16.78 -13.07
C PHE A 6 -6.47 16.80 -12.52
N CYS A 7 -5.54 17.37 -13.28
CA CYS A 7 -4.32 17.94 -12.71
C CYS A 7 -4.04 19.26 -13.44
N LYS A 8 -4.83 20.31 -13.12
CA LYS A 8 -4.34 21.67 -13.35
C LYS A 8 -3.22 21.91 -12.35
N GLU A 9 -2.05 22.25 -12.88
CA GLU A 9 -0.83 22.55 -12.14
C GLU A 9 -1.07 23.71 -11.17
N HIS A 10 -1.25 23.39 -9.89
CA HIS A 10 -1.00 24.33 -8.82
C HIS A 10 0.39 24.04 -8.26
N PRO A 11 1.30 25.02 -8.18
CA PRO A 11 2.58 24.84 -7.52
C PRO A 11 2.32 24.80 -6.02
N LEU A 12 2.09 23.60 -5.47
CA LEU A 12 2.06 23.40 -4.03
C LEU A 12 3.49 23.48 -3.50
N LYS A 13 3.97 24.72 -3.28
CA LYS A 13 5.07 24.97 -2.35
C LYS A 13 4.57 24.61 -0.96
N ASP A 14 5.22 23.62 -0.35
CA ASP A 14 5.33 23.35 1.10
C ASP A 14 4.16 23.85 1.96
N GLN A 15 2.92 23.48 1.64
CA GLN A 15 1.84 23.62 2.60
C GLN A 15 2.07 22.59 3.69
N GLU A 16 2.20 23.06 4.93
CA GLU A 16 2.23 22.23 6.12
C GLU A 16 1.00 21.30 6.08
N PHE A 17 1.20 20.00 6.32
CA PHE A 17 0.13 19.03 6.20
C PHE A 17 -0.96 19.35 7.23
N GLU A 18 -2.08 19.90 6.77
CA GLU A 18 -3.28 20.07 7.59
C GLU A 18 -4.13 18.79 7.46
N PRO A 19 -4.20 17.94 8.51
CA PRO A 19 -5.12 16.81 8.48
C PRO A 19 -6.55 17.34 8.32
N ARG A 20 -7.35 16.65 7.49
CA ARG A 20 -8.77 17.01 7.36
C ARG A 20 -9.43 17.00 8.75
N PRO A 21 -10.36 17.94 9.02
CA PRO A 21 -11.12 17.92 10.26
C PRO A 21 -11.84 16.58 10.42
N ALA A 22 -12.07 16.18 11.68
CA ALA A 22 -12.84 14.98 11.98
C ALA A 22 -14.20 15.09 11.28
N PHE A 23 -14.57 14.04 10.53
CA PHE A 23 -15.86 13.94 9.86
C PHE A 23 -16.63 12.81 10.52
N THR A 24 -17.92 13.03 10.76
CA THR A 24 -18.87 12.01 11.14
C THR A 24 -19.44 11.36 9.88
N ILE A 25 -19.71 10.07 9.96
CA ILE A 25 -20.42 9.37 8.90
C ILE A 25 -21.92 9.51 9.20
N ASP A 26 -22.59 10.37 8.46
CA ASP A 26 -23.98 10.79 8.75
C ASP A 26 -25.07 9.77 8.32
N TRP A 27 -24.70 8.53 7.97
CA TRP A 27 -25.72 7.49 7.77
C TRP A 27 -26.24 6.99 9.11
N VAL A 28 -27.52 6.65 9.18
CA VAL A 28 -28.08 5.98 10.35
C VAL A 28 -27.45 4.59 10.41
N ARG A 29 -26.55 4.37 11.37
CA ARG A 29 -25.96 3.05 11.61
C ARG A 29 -27.08 2.10 12.04
N GLN A 30 -27.09 0.89 11.48
CA GLN A 30 -28.05 -0.14 11.93
C GLN A 30 -27.78 -0.59 13.38
N TYR A 31 -26.54 -0.41 13.86
CA TYR A 31 -26.11 -0.72 15.22
C TYR A 31 -24.98 0.25 15.65
N ASP A 32 -24.99 0.71 16.90
CA ASP A 32 -23.92 1.54 17.50
C ASP A 32 -22.74 0.70 18.03
N CYS A 33 -22.60 -0.54 17.58
CA CYS A 33 -21.53 -1.43 18.00
C CYS A 33 -20.46 -1.60 16.92
N GLY A 34 -19.19 -1.34 17.27
CA GLY A 34 -18.04 -1.48 16.37
C GLY A 34 -17.07 -0.29 16.43
N PRO A 35 -16.13 -0.17 15.48
CA PRO A 35 -15.12 0.88 15.50
C PRO A 35 -15.74 2.28 15.41
N SER A 36 -15.08 3.25 16.05
CA SER A 36 -15.44 4.67 15.93
C SER A 36 -15.33 5.17 14.48
N ASP A 37 -16.05 6.22 14.11
CA ASP A 37 -16.00 6.82 12.76
C ASP A 37 -14.56 7.08 12.26
N PRO A 38 -13.64 7.65 13.08
CA PRO A 38 -12.25 7.81 12.69
C PRO A 38 -11.53 6.50 12.38
N HIS A 39 -11.84 5.42 13.11
CA HIS A 39 -11.31 4.08 12.81
C HIS A 39 -11.86 3.55 11.50
N LEU A 40 -13.17 3.66 11.27
CA LEU A 40 -13.78 3.21 10.01
C LEU A 40 -13.17 3.93 8.81
N HIS A 41 -12.92 5.24 8.92
CA HIS A 41 -12.19 5.97 7.89
C HIS A 41 -10.79 5.41 7.67
N ALA A 42 -10.01 5.26 8.75
CA ALA A 42 -8.63 4.81 8.66
C ALA A 42 -8.53 3.37 8.10
N ILE A 43 -9.49 2.50 8.44
CA ILE A 43 -9.66 1.17 7.87
C ILE A 43 -9.96 1.26 6.36
N GLY A 44 -10.93 2.09 5.96
CA GLY A 44 -11.26 2.30 4.55
C GLY A 44 -10.07 2.80 3.74
N GLN A 45 -9.34 3.79 4.28
CA GLN A 45 -8.12 4.32 3.69
C GLN A 45 -7.02 3.26 3.61
N PHE A 46 -6.85 2.42 4.64
CA PHE A 46 -5.91 1.32 4.64
C PHE A 46 -6.21 0.35 3.49
N ILE A 47 -7.46 -0.06 3.31
CA ILE A 47 -7.87 -1.01 2.26
C ILE A 47 -7.64 -0.39 0.87
N ALA A 48 -8.01 0.87 0.67
CA ALA A 48 -7.75 1.58 -0.59
C ALA A 48 -6.24 1.65 -0.91
N ASN A 49 -5.42 2.01 0.08
CA ASN A 49 -3.96 2.10 -0.09
C ASN A 49 -3.34 0.72 -0.32
N TYR A 50 -3.84 -0.31 0.37
CA TYR A 50 -3.39 -1.68 0.21
C TYR A 50 -3.62 -2.13 -1.24
N SER A 51 -4.84 -1.98 -1.76
CA SER A 51 -5.16 -2.32 -3.14
C SER A 51 -4.34 -1.51 -4.14
N ALA A 52 -4.06 -0.23 -3.88
CA ALA A 52 -3.16 0.54 -4.73
C ALA A 52 -1.74 -0.06 -4.78
N VAL A 53 -1.21 -0.58 -3.66
CA VAL A 53 0.06 -1.33 -3.66
C VAL A 53 -0.06 -2.62 -4.46
N GLU A 54 -1.14 -3.40 -4.30
CA GLU A 54 -1.35 -4.65 -5.06
C GLU A 54 -1.31 -4.41 -6.57
N TRP A 55 -1.95 -3.33 -7.03
CA TRP A 55 -1.96 -2.96 -8.44
C TRP A 55 -0.55 -2.63 -8.95
N ARG A 56 0.24 -1.86 -8.18
CA ARG A 56 1.62 -1.55 -8.53
C ARG A 56 2.54 -2.78 -8.50
N VAL A 57 2.32 -3.70 -7.57
CA VAL A 57 3.03 -4.99 -7.54
C VAL A 57 2.67 -5.84 -8.76
N ALA A 58 1.41 -5.84 -9.20
CA ALA A 58 0.99 -6.55 -10.40
C ALA A 58 1.59 -5.94 -11.68
N GLU A 59 1.68 -4.62 -11.78
CA GLU A 59 2.39 -3.95 -12.88
C GLU A 59 3.89 -4.32 -12.90
N LEU A 60 4.52 -4.32 -11.73
CA LEU A 60 5.93 -4.69 -11.61
C LEU A 60 6.15 -6.18 -11.94
N PHE A 61 5.24 -7.06 -11.52
CA PHE A 61 5.24 -8.46 -11.91
C PHE A 61 5.17 -8.61 -13.43
N ALA A 62 4.20 -7.96 -14.09
CA ALA A 62 4.07 -7.96 -15.55
C ALA A 62 5.35 -7.49 -16.25
N LEU A 63 5.95 -6.40 -15.74
CA LEU A 63 7.22 -5.88 -16.25
C LEU A 63 8.36 -6.91 -16.10
N THR A 64 8.50 -7.54 -14.94
CA THR A 64 9.54 -8.57 -14.72
C THR A 64 9.36 -9.82 -15.58
N MET A 65 8.12 -10.11 -16.00
CA MET A 65 7.82 -11.18 -16.95
C MET A 65 8.04 -10.79 -18.42
N GLY A 66 8.27 -9.49 -18.70
CA GLY A 66 8.29 -8.98 -20.07
C GLY A 66 6.93 -9.11 -20.78
N LYS A 67 5.83 -8.99 -20.04
CA LYS A 67 4.45 -9.13 -20.55
C LYS A 67 3.65 -7.84 -20.35
N SER A 68 2.58 -7.68 -21.13
CA SER A 68 1.58 -6.67 -20.82
C SER A 68 0.83 -7.01 -19.52
N SER A 69 0.28 -6.00 -18.84
CA SER A 69 -0.49 -6.21 -17.60
C SER A 69 -1.67 -7.18 -17.80
N ALA A 70 -2.33 -7.13 -18.97
CA ALA A 70 -3.44 -8.01 -19.30
C ALA A 70 -3.00 -9.48 -19.44
N GLU A 71 -1.88 -9.74 -20.09
CA GLU A 71 -1.34 -11.10 -20.24
C GLU A 71 -0.83 -11.66 -18.92
N ALA A 72 -0.15 -10.85 -18.11
CA ALA A 72 0.32 -11.25 -16.79
C ALA A 72 -0.87 -11.57 -15.87
N GLN A 73 -1.92 -10.74 -15.88
CA GLN A 73 -3.14 -10.98 -15.13
C GLN A 73 -3.84 -12.27 -15.57
N ARG A 74 -3.96 -12.50 -16.88
CA ARG A 74 -4.52 -13.74 -17.43
C ARG A 74 -3.75 -14.96 -16.92
N LEU A 75 -2.42 -14.92 -16.94
CA LEU A 75 -1.57 -15.99 -16.42
C LEU A 75 -1.80 -16.21 -14.92
N CYS A 76 -1.90 -15.15 -14.13
CA CYS A 76 -2.19 -15.27 -12.70
C CYS A 76 -3.53 -15.97 -12.45
N VAL A 77 -4.56 -15.65 -13.24
CA VAL A 77 -5.87 -16.32 -13.14
C VAL A 77 -5.78 -17.79 -13.56
N GLU A 78 -5.16 -18.08 -14.70
CA GLU A 78 -5.05 -19.45 -15.24
C GLU A 78 -4.24 -20.38 -14.33
N THR A 79 -3.22 -19.85 -13.66
CA THR A 79 -2.35 -20.60 -12.73
C THR A 79 -2.79 -20.53 -11.26
N ASN A 80 -3.88 -19.82 -10.96
CA ASN A 80 -4.31 -19.50 -9.60
C ASN A 80 -3.17 -18.92 -8.73
N MET A 81 -2.39 -18.01 -9.30
CA MET A 81 -1.23 -17.40 -8.64
C MET A 81 -1.69 -16.41 -7.57
N SER A 82 -1.28 -16.67 -6.32
CA SER A 82 -1.51 -15.75 -5.21
C SER A 82 -0.61 -14.52 -5.31
N ILE A 83 -0.99 -13.43 -4.63
CA ILE A 83 -0.13 -12.24 -4.52
C ILE A 83 1.22 -12.55 -3.88
N ALA A 84 1.27 -13.49 -2.93
CA ALA A 84 2.53 -13.96 -2.35
C ALA A 84 3.42 -14.65 -3.41
N GLY A 85 2.82 -15.36 -4.36
CA GLY A 85 3.50 -15.94 -5.52
C GLY A 85 4.06 -14.86 -6.44
N MET A 86 3.24 -13.88 -6.80
CA MET A 86 3.67 -12.72 -7.61
C MET A 86 4.84 -11.98 -6.95
N VAL A 87 4.71 -11.63 -5.67
CA VAL A 87 5.74 -10.97 -4.87
C VAL A 87 7.06 -11.74 -4.89
N ARG A 88 7.01 -13.06 -4.68
CA ARG A 88 8.20 -13.91 -4.67
C ARG A 88 8.89 -13.93 -6.03
N TYR A 89 8.14 -14.10 -7.10
CA TYR A 89 8.66 -14.10 -8.46
C TYR A 89 9.30 -12.75 -8.81
N THR A 90 8.57 -11.66 -8.56
CA THR A 90 9.03 -10.29 -8.83
C THR A 90 10.33 -9.99 -8.08
N LYS A 91 10.42 -10.32 -6.78
CA LYS A 91 11.67 -10.15 -6.02
C LYS A 91 12.84 -10.92 -6.64
N SER A 92 12.62 -12.20 -6.99
CA SER A 92 13.66 -13.01 -7.63
C SER A 92 14.18 -12.36 -8.91
N LYS A 93 13.27 -11.87 -9.77
CA LYS A 93 13.65 -11.25 -11.04
C LYS A 93 14.33 -9.90 -10.85
N LEU A 94 13.89 -9.08 -9.89
CA LEU A 94 14.56 -7.83 -9.56
C LEU A 94 15.98 -8.06 -9.01
N SER A 95 16.20 -9.12 -8.23
CA SER A 95 17.52 -9.47 -7.71
C SER A 95 18.51 -9.91 -8.79
N GLU A 96 18.03 -10.34 -9.96
CA GLU A 96 18.85 -10.68 -11.13
C GLU A 96 19.31 -9.42 -11.92
N ILE A 97 18.70 -8.25 -11.68
CA ILE A 97 19.03 -7.02 -12.41
C ILE A 97 20.37 -6.46 -11.92
N VAL A 98 21.31 -6.30 -12.86
CA VAL A 98 22.64 -5.71 -12.64
C VAL A 98 22.87 -4.49 -13.54
N GLY A 99 23.84 -3.65 -13.18
CA GLY A 99 24.23 -2.48 -13.99
C GLY A 99 23.39 -1.24 -13.70
N ALA A 100 23.00 -0.50 -14.74
CA ALA A 100 22.41 0.85 -14.61
C ALA A 100 21.11 0.90 -13.76
N HIS A 101 20.37 -0.20 -13.69
CA HIS A 101 19.11 -0.29 -12.95
C HIS A 101 19.23 -1.02 -11.60
N GLU A 102 20.43 -1.44 -11.19
CA GLU A 102 20.64 -2.26 -9.99
C GLU A 102 20.16 -1.56 -8.71
N VAL A 103 20.45 -0.27 -8.55
CA VAL A 103 20.03 0.50 -7.36
C VAL A 103 18.51 0.58 -7.27
N THR A 104 17.83 0.88 -8.38
CA THR A 104 16.37 0.92 -8.44
C THR A 104 15.76 -0.46 -8.15
N ALA A 105 16.35 -1.52 -8.69
CA ALA A 105 15.87 -2.88 -8.43
C ALA A 105 15.98 -3.25 -6.93
N LYS A 106 17.09 -2.89 -6.28
CA LYS A 106 17.27 -3.04 -4.82
C LYS A 106 16.24 -2.25 -4.01
N ASP A 107 15.98 -1.00 -4.39
CA ASP A 107 14.97 -0.15 -3.74
C ASP A 107 13.55 -0.71 -3.89
N LEU A 108 13.22 -1.30 -5.05
CA LEU A 108 11.95 -1.97 -5.29
C LEU A 108 11.80 -3.24 -4.46
N VAL A 109 12.85 -4.06 -4.36
CA VAL A 109 12.86 -5.24 -3.48
C VAL A 109 12.59 -4.82 -2.03
N PHE A 110 13.30 -3.79 -1.54
CA PHE A 110 13.09 -3.26 -0.19
C PHE A 110 11.64 -2.79 0.03
N SER A 111 11.05 -2.12 -0.97
CA SER A 111 9.66 -1.65 -0.91
C SER A 111 8.66 -2.81 -0.87
N ILE A 112 8.91 -3.89 -1.60
CA ILE A 112 8.10 -5.12 -1.56
C ILE A 112 8.22 -5.81 -0.20
N GLU A 113 9.42 -5.87 0.38
CA GLU A 113 9.62 -6.43 1.72
C GLU A 113 8.91 -5.60 2.80
N ALA A 114 8.87 -4.28 2.66
CA ALA A 114 8.07 -3.41 3.52
C ALA A 114 6.56 -3.70 3.38
N PHE A 115 6.08 -3.97 2.15
CA PHE A 115 4.70 -4.39 1.93
C PHE A 115 4.37 -5.74 2.60
N GLU A 116 5.26 -6.72 2.51
CA GLU A 116 5.07 -8.02 3.17
C GLU A 116 4.93 -7.90 4.70
N LYS A 117 5.59 -6.91 5.32
CA LYS A 117 5.46 -6.64 6.77
C LYS A 117 4.11 -6.04 7.14
N VAL A 118 3.54 -5.19 6.29
CA VAL A 118 2.24 -4.52 6.54
C VAL A 118 1.07 -5.40 6.11
N SER A 119 1.27 -6.30 5.14
CA SER A 119 0.20 -7.09 4.53
C SER A 119 -0.64 -7.95 5.50
N PRO A 120 -0.06 -8.57 6.55
CA PRO A 120 -0.83 -9.29 7.57
C PRO A 120 -1.88 -8.42 8.29
N ILE A 121 -1.70 -7.10 8.34
CA ILE A 121 -2.68 -6.18 8.96
C ILE A 121 -4.01 -6.21 8.20
N ARG A 122 -4.01 -6.40 6.87
CA ARG A 122 -5.24 -6.58 6.10
C ARG A 122 -6.05 -7.76 6.63
N HIS A 123 -5.39 -8.88 6.93
CA HIS A 123 -6.07 -10.06 7.45
C HIS A 123 -6.76 -9.76 8.79
N LYS A 124 -6.07 -9.04 9.69
CA LYS A 124 -6.66 -8.58 10.95
C LYS A 124 -7.89 -7.69 10.71
N ILE A 125 -7.78 -6.71 9.81
CA ILE A 125 -8.87 -5.78 9.51
C ILE A 125 -10.11 -6.47 8.93
N VAL A 126 -9.94 -7.41 8.00
CA VAL A 126 -11.05 -7.98 7.23
C VAL A 126 -11.62 -9.28 7.81
N HIS A 127 -10.87 -9.98 8.67
CA HIS A 127 -11.30 -11.29 9.21
C HIS A 127 -11.51 -11.31 10.72
N TRP A 128 -11.04 -10.30 11.46
CA TRP A 128 -11.28 -10.27 12.90
C TRP A 128 -12.60 -9.56 13.17
N GLN A 129 -13.33 -10.07 14.15
CA GLN A 129 -14.51 -9.38 14.64
C GLN A 129 -14.05 -8.16 15.41
N TRP A 130 -14.44 -6.98 14.94
CA TRP A 130 -14.23 -5.75 15.66
C TRP A 130 -15.07 -5.81 16.93
N GLY A 131 -14.41 -5.66 18.08
CA GLY A 131 -15.03 -5.68 19.39
C GLY A 131 -16.10 -4.60 19.51
N LEU A 132 -17.05 -4.86 20.42
CA LEU A 132 -18.17 -3.95 20.72
C LEU A 132 -17.73 -2.85 21.71
N ASN A 133 -16.54 -2.28 21.50
CA ASN A 133 -15.94 -1.29 22.38
C ASN A 133 -15.82 0.07 21.68
N GLU A 134 -16.31 1.10 22.36
CA GLU A 134 -16.21 2.51 21.97
C GLU A 134 -14.85 3.08 22.43
N GLY A 135 -14.18 3.89 21.60
CA GLY A 135 -12.94 4.59 22.01
C GLY A 135 -11.89 4.83 20.92
N GLU A 136 -10.68 5.23 21.36
CA GLU A 136 -9.47 5.45 20.53
C GLU A 136 -8.69 4.16 20.19
N SER A 137 -9.09 3.05 20.79
CA SER A 137 -8.63 1.71 20.42
C SER A 137 -9.85 0.84 20.10
N ALA A 138 -9.74 0.05 19.03
CA ALA A 138 -10.68 -1.02 18.77
C ALA A 138 -10.01 -2.35 19.13
N THR A 139 -10.70 -3.19 19.90
CA THR A 139 -10.25 -4.56 20.10
C THR A 139 -10.67 -5.37 18.89
N LEU A 140 -9.82 -6.28 18.47
CA LEU A 140 -10.07 -7.19 17.37
C LEU A 140 -10.04 -8.59 17.97
N THR A 141 -11.07 -9.40 17.72
CA THR A 141 -11.11 -10.80 18.14
C THR A 141 -11.09 -11.74 16.94
N ASP A 142 -10.06 -12.59 16.85
CA ASP A 142 -9.99 -13.70 15.88
C ASP A 142 -10.79 -14.89 16.40
N LEU A 143 -12.06 -14.99 15.99
CA LEU A 143 -12.91 -16.14 16.31
C LEU A 143 -12.71 -17.33 15.38
N ILE A 144 -11.92 -17.20 14.30
CA ILE A 144 -11.86 -18.22 13.25
C ILE A 144 -10.80 -19.27 13.60
N LYS A 145 -9.62 -18.90 14.12
CA LYS A 145 -8.59 -19.86 14.58
C LYS A 145 -7.59 -19.27 15.59
N PRO A 146 -7.94 -19.08 16.87
CA PRO A 146 -6.92 -18.70 17.85
C PRO A 146 -5.99 -19.89 18.13
N ARG A 147 -4.73 -19.78 17.71
CA ARG A 147 -3.69 -20.77 18.07
C ARG A 147 -3.33 -20.71 19.56
N THR A 148 -3.53 -19.56 20.21
CA THR A 148 -3.45 -19.35 21.67
C THR A 148 -4.43 -18.24 22.08
N PRO A 149 -4.92 -18.22 23.34
CA PRO A 149 -5.82 -17.18 23.84
C PRO A 149 -5.25 -15.78 23.75
N GLU A 150 -3.93 -15.60 23.92
CA GLU A 150 -3.30 -14.27 23.81
C GLU A 150 -3.26 -13.73 22.38
N LYS A 151 -3.41 -14.60 21.36
CA LYS A 151 -3.49 -14.22 19.94
C LYS A 151 -4.92 -14.00 19.46
N ALA A 152 -5.90 -14.36 20.28
CA ALA A 152 -7.31 -14.20 19.95
C ALA A 152 -7.72 -12.74 20.01
N ASN A 153 -7.06 -11.91 20.84
CA ASN A 153 -7.37 -10.48 20.99
C ASN A 153 -6.14 -9.63 20.61
N ALA A 154 -6.35 -8.61 19.81
CA ALA A 154 -5.34 -7.59 19.53
C ALA A 154 -5.99 -6.21 19.59
N GLU A 155 -5.21 -5.23 20.01
CA GLU A 155 -5.58 -3.83 19.84
C GLU A 155 -4.92 -3.32 18.57
N LEU A 156 -5.68 -2.52 17.82
CA LEU A 156 -5.15 -1.75 16.71
C LEU A 156 -5.57 -0.31 16.93
N SER A 157 -4.63 0.51 17.37
CA SER A 157 -4.89 1.92 17.65
C SER A 157 -5.14 2.69 16.34
N LEU A 158 -5.85 3.82 16.45
CA LEU A 158 -6.04 4.72 15.32
C LEU A 158 -4.70 5.25 14.77
N GLU A 159 -3.72 5.48 15.65
CA GLU A 159 -2.38 5.91 15.28
C GLU A 159 -1.65 4.84 14.45
N ASP A 160 -1.70 3.58 14.88
CA ASP A 160 -1.10 2.46 14.13
C ASP A 160 -1.73 2.33 12.74
N LEU A 161 -3.07 2.42 12.65
CA LEU A 161 -3.77 2.41 11.37
C LEU A 161 -3.32 3.53 10.44
N ARG A 162 -3.20 4.76 10.96
CA ARG A 162 -2.71 5.92 10.19
C ARG A 162 -1.27 5.74 9.75
N ASN A 163 -0.40 5.22 10.62
CA ASN A 163 0.99 4.91 10.30
C ASN A 163 1.10 3.84 9.22
N HIS A 164 0.26 2.80 9.27
CA HIS A 164 0.16 1.80 8.21
C HIS A 164 -0.34 2.40 6.89
N CYS A 165 -1.36 3.27 6.92
CA CYS A 165 -1.84 3.97 5.73
C CYS A 165 -0.73 4.79 5.07
N LEU A 166 0.03 5.56 5.87
CA LEU A 166 1.16 6.34 5.39
C LEU A 166 2.24 5.44 4.79
N THR A 167 2.58 4.33 5.48
CA THR A 167 3.57 3.36 5.00
C THR A 167 3.16 2.78 3.64
N LEU A 168 1.91 2.36 3.48
CA LEU A 168 1.39 1.86 2.20
C LEU A 168 1.51 2.92 1.10
N MET A 169 1.18 4.19 1.36
CA MET A 169 1.32 5.24 0.34
C MET A 169 2.76 5.52 -0.05
N LYS A 170 3.69 5.45 0.90
CA LYS A 170 5.11 5.57 0.57
C LYS A 170 5.59 4.39 -0.27
N ILE A 171 5.09 3.18 -0.02
CA ILE A 171 5.35 1.99 -0.86
C ILE A 171 4.79 2.22 -2.27
N VAL A 172 3.53 2.66 -2.42
CA VAL A 172 2.94 2.98 -3.73
C VAL A 172 3.82 3.97 -4.49
N ARG A 173 4.26 5.05 -3.83
CA ARG A 173 5.15 6.05 -4.42
C ARG A 173 6.47 5.42 -4.88
N ALA A 174 7.14 4.68 -4.00
CA ALA A 174 8.42 4.05 -4.27
C ALA A 174 8.34 3.09 -5.47
N ILE A 175 7.31 2.24 -5.51
CA ILE A 175 7.10 1.31 -6.63
C ILE A 175 6.78 2.08 -7.91
N SER A 176 5.91 3.09 -7.85
CA SER A 176 5.56 3.89 -9.05
C SER A 176 6.79 4.57 -9.64
N LEU A 177 7.63 5.20 -8.82
CA LEU A 177 8.85 5.86 -9.29
C LEU A 177 9.90 4.85 -9.77
N GLY A 178 10.01 3.69 -9.10
CA GLY A 178 10.88 2.63 -9.57
C GLY A 178 10.46 2.05 -10.92
N LEU A 179 9.15 1.93 -11.18
CA LEU A 179 8.60 1.53 -12.48
C LEU A 179 8.96 2.52 -13.59
N GLU A 180 8.84 3.82 -13.36
CA GLU A 180 9.25 4.85 -14.34
C GLU A 180 10.73 4.72 -14.72
N VAL A 181 11.59 4.38 -13.74
CA VAL A 181 13.02 4.16 -13.97
C VAL A 181 13.31 2.86 -14.70
N LEU A 182 12.67 1.74 -14.31
CA LEU A 182 12.87 0.45 -14.96
C LEU A 182 12.32 0.40 -16.39
N THR A 183 11.26 1.15 -16.68
CA THR A 183 10.69 1.25 -18.03
C THR A 183 11.43 2.25 -18.92
N GLY A 184 12.43 2.97 -18.40
CA GLY A 184 13.21 3.95 -19.14
C GLY A 184 12.46 5.24 -19.49
N ARG A 185 11.25 5.45 -18.96
CA ARG A 185 10.47 6.69 -19.16
C ARG A 185 11.16 7.89 -18.52
N MET A 186 11.78 7.67 -17.37
CA MET A 186 12.53 8.70 -16.66
C MET A 186 13.79 8.10 -16.04
N THR A 187 14.85 8.90 -15.99
CA THR A 187 16.02 8.57 -15.17
C THR A 187 15.77 8.93 -13.71
N ARG A 188 16.50 8.26 -12.80
CA ARG A 188 16.46 8.59 -11.37
C ARG A 188 16.79 10.07 -11.11
N GLN A 189 17.77 10.60 -11.84
CA GLN A 189 18.21 11.99 -11.72
C GLN A 189 17.09 12.99 -12.08
N GLN A 190 16.40 12.77 -13.21
CA GLN A 190 15.26 13.61 -13.62
C GLN A 190 14.14 13.62 -12.57
N ILE A 191 13.86 12.47 -11.93
CA ILE A 191 12.86 12.39 -10.87
C ILE A 191 13.26 13.24 -9.66
N LEU A 192 14.55 13.20 -9.28
CA LEU A 192 15.08 13.96 -8.14
C LEU A 192 15.11 15.48 -8.42
N GLU A 193 15.34 15.88 -9.66
CA GLU A 193 15.29 17.28 -10.08
C GLU A 193 13.87 17.85 -10.02
N ILE A 194 12.87 17.07 -10.42
CA ILE A 194 11.45 17.47 -10.35
C ILE A 194 10.95 17.46 -8.92
N ARG A 195 11.42 16.52 -8.08
CA ARG A 195 10.94 16.30 -6.72
C ARG A 195 12.01 16.69 -5.69
N SER A 196 12.26 17.99 -5.57
CA SER A 196 13.27 18.53 -4.64
C SER A 196 12.79 18.69 -3.19
N GLY A 197 11.49 18.53 -2.93
CA GLY A 197 10.88 18.75 -1.61
C GLY A 197 11.17 17.67 -0.56
N THR A 198 11.89 16.59 -0.88
CA THR A 198 12.33 15.60 0.11
C THR A 198 13.62 14.89 -0.30
N SER A 199 14.17 14.06 0.59
CA SER A 199 15.42 13.35 0.31
C SER A 199 15.24 12.26 -0.75
N ALA A 200 16.29 12.03 -1.53
CA ALA A 200 16.28 11.03 -2.61
C ALA A 200 15.88 9.62 -2.11
N GLU A 201 16.36 9.23 -0.94
CA GLU A 201 16.00 7.94 -0.34
C GLU A 201 14.51 7.85 -0.04
N LYS A 202 13.90 8.91 0.51
CA LYS A 202 12.46 8.94 0.81
C LYS A 202 11.61 8.80 -0.45
N HIS A 203 12.10 9.16 -1.63
CA HIS A 203 11.34 8.96 -2.87
C HIS A 203 11.21 7.50 -3.27
N PHE A 204 12.29 6.74 -3.14
CA PHE A 204 12.40 5.38 -3.65
C PHE A 204 12.30 4.31 -2.56
N ARG A 205 12.19 4.70 -1.29
CA ARG A 205 11.97 3.80 -0.15
C ARG A 205 10.90 4.34 0.81
N PRO A 206 10.11 3.46 1.45
CA PRO A 206 9.12 3.82 2.46
C PRO A 206 9.72 4.24 3.82
#